data_AF-A0AAE8W8R2-F1
#
_entry.id   AF-A0AAE8W8R2-F1
#
_cell.length_a   1.000
_cell.length_b   1.000
_cell.length_c   1.000
_cell.angle_alpha   90.00
_cell.angle_beta   90.00
_cell.angle_gamma   90.00
#
_symmetry.space_group_name_H-M   'P 1'
#
loop_
_entity.id
_entity.type
_entity.pdbx_description
1 polymer ?
#
loop_
_entity_poly.entity_id
_entity_poly.type
_entity_poly.pdbx_seq_one_letter_code
_entity_poly.pdbx_strand_id
1 'polypeptide(L)' 'MQWEVEALAPVELQRLVLAAAAPYVDRGVLAEQVAREEQRRRALSDFLGGWGTAGGTSA' A
#
# COMPACT_ATOMS: atom_id res chain seq x y z
N MET A 1 20.15 -27.03 -10.69
CA MET A 1 18.72 -26.84 -10.34
C MET A 1 18.21 -25.67 -11.17
N GLN A 2 17.77 -25.95 -12.39
CA GLN A 2 17.18 -24.96 -13.29
C GLN A 2 15.67 -25.15 -13.15
N TRP A 3 15.00 -24.21 -12.47
CA TRP A 3 13.55 -24.27 -12.35
C TRP A 3 12.95 -23.87 -13.70
N GLU A 4 12.45 -24.85 -14.45
CA GLU A 4 11.43 -24.60 -15.45
C GLU A 4 10.18 -24.13 -14.69
N VAL A 5 10.03 -22.81 -14.57
CA VAL A 5 8.77 -22.24 -14.09
C VAL A 5 7.82 -22.31 -15.27
N GLU A 6 7.04 -23.40 -15.36
CA GLU A 6 5.73 -23.29 -15.99
C GLU A 6 5.06 -22.04 -15.43
N ALA A 7 4.46 -21.22 -16.31
CA ALA A 7 3.91 -19.93 -15.93
C ALA A 7 2.82 -20.10 -14.87
N LEU A 8 3.23 -20.04 -13.60
CA LEU A 8 2.38 -20.18 -12.45
C LEU A 8 1.30 -19.11 -12.52
N ALA A 9 0.04 -19.49 -12.28
CA ALA A 9 -1.05 -18.53 -12.29
C ALA A 9 -0.72 -17.38 -11.30
N PRO A 10 -0.98 -16.11 -11.65
CA PRO A 10 -0.63 -14.97 -10.78
C PRO A 10 -1.18 -15.09 -9.35
N VAL A 11 -2.36 -15.70 -9.19
CA VAL A 11 -2.98 -15.96 -7.89
C VAL A 11 -2.23 -17.01 -7.07
N GLU A 12 -1.68 -18.04 -7.72
CA GLU A 12 -0.90 -19.08 -7.05
C GLU A 12 0.47 -18.54 -6.65
N LEU A 13 1.11 -17.73 -7.51
CA LEU A 13 2.33 -17.02 -7.17
C LEU A 13 2.10 -16.09 -5.96
N GLN A 14 1.02 -15.32 -5.98
CA GLN A 14 0.67 -14.43 -4.88
C GLN A 14 0.47 -15.22 -3.58
N ARG A 15 -0.26 -16.34 -3.61
CA ARG A 15 -0.45 -17.19 -2.43
C ARG A 15 0.86 -17.71 -1.87
N LEU A 16 1.74 -18.22 -2.73
CA LEU A 16 3.04 -18.76 -2.30
C LEU A 16 3.94 -17.66 -1.71
N VAL A 17 4.01 -16.50 -2.36
CA VAL A 17 4.79 -15.36 -1.87
C VAL A 17 4.27 -14.89 -0.51
N LEU A 18 2.94 -14.74 -0.36
CA LEU A 18 2.35 -14.33 0.92
C LEU A 18 2.59 -15.36 2.03
N ALA A 19 2.50 -16.66 1.71
CA ALA A 19 2.80 -17.72 2.65
C ALA A 19 4.28 -17.72 3.08
N ALA A 20 5.20 -17.51 2.13
CA ALA A 20 6.63 -17.44 2.38
C ALA A 20 7.01 -16.20 3.19
N ALA A 21 6.34 -15.06 2.98
CA ALA A 21 6.60 -13.83 3.72
C ALA A 21 6.01 -13.83 5.13
N ALA A 22 4.93 -14.59 5.38
CA ALA A 22 4.18 -14.54 6.63
C ALA A 22 5.02 -14.69 7.92
N PRO A 23 6.04 -15.56 8.01
CA PRO A 23 6.88 -15.69 9.21
C PRO A 23 7.74 -14.45 9.52
N TYR A 24 7.99 -13.60 8.52
CA TYR A 24 8.86 -12.44 8.64
C TYR A 24 8.08 -11.13 8.81
N VAL A 25 6.75 -11.19 8.81
CA VAL A 25 5.88 -10.02 8.91
C VAL A 25 5.27 -9.95 10.30
N ASP A 26 5.70 -8.94 11.07
CA ASP A 26 4.97 -8.55 12.27
C ASP A 26 3.63 -7.90 11.87
N ARG A 27 2.53 -8.58 12.22
CA ARG A 27 1.16 -8.14 11.86
C ARG A 27 0.73 -6.88 12.61
N GLY A 28 1.22 -6.67 13.83
CA GLY A 28 0.95 -5.47 14.61
C GLY A 28 1.63 -4.25 13.99
N VAL A 29 2.91 -4.38 13.65
CA VAL A 29 3.67 -3.31 12.99
C VAL A 29 3.08 -3.00 11.61
N LEU A 30 2.75 -4.02 10.81
CA LEU A 30 2.12 -3.80 9.50
C LEU A 30 0.79 -3.04 9.62
N ALA A 31 -0.06 -3.41 10.59
CA ALA A 31 -1.33 -2.73 10.83
C ALA A 31 -1.12 -1.25 11.24
N GLU A 32 -0.14 -0.97 12.09
CA GLU A 32 0.21 0.40 12.47
C GLU A 32 0.68 1.22 11.27
N GLN A 33 1.53 0.65 10.41
CA GLN A 33 2.00 1.36 9.22
C GLN A 33 0.88 1.65 8.23
N VAL A 34 -0.05 0.71 8.03
CA VAL A 34 -1.24 0.93 7.20
C VAL A 34 -2.10 2.05 7.77
N ALA A 35 -2.34 2.07 9.09
CA ALA A 35 -3.12 3.14 9.72
C ALA A 35 -2.45 4.52 9.58
N ARG A 36 -1.11 4.56 9.70
CA ARG A 36 -0.32 5.78 9.54
C ARG A 36 -0.32 6.31 8.11
N GLU A 37 -0.16 5.43 7.13
CA GLU A 37 -0.27 5.78 5.71
C GLU A 37 -1.64 6.36 5.41
N GLU A 38 -2.69 5.70 5.87
CA GLU A 38 -4.07 6.08 5.63
C GLU A 38 -4.40 7.44 6.28
N GLN A 39 -3.84 7.71 7.46
CA GLN A 39 -3.91 9.04 8.08
C GLN A 39 -3.21 10.11 7.24
N ARG A 40 -2.00 9.84 6.73
CA ARG A 40 -1.27 10.78 5.87
C ARG A 40 -2.00 11.04 4.56
N ARG A 41 -2.58 10.00 3.95
CA ARG A 41 -3.37 10.10 2.74
C ARG A 41 -4.59 10.99 2.93
N ARG A 42 -5.29 10.87 4.06
CA ARG A 42 -6.38 11.78 4.45
C ARG A 42 -5.89 13.21 4.65
N ALA A 43 -4.83 13.41 5.43
CA ALA A 43 -4.27 14.74 5.66
C ALA A 43 -3.82 15.43 4.36
N LEU A 44 -3.24 14.67 3.42
CA LEU A 44 -2.86 15.18 2.10
C LEU A 44 -4.10 15.53 1.27
N SER A 45 -5.15 14.70 1.29
CA SER A 45 -6.41 14.99 0.62
C SER A 45 -7.05 16.27 1.16
N ASP A 46 -7.09 16.44 2.47
CA ASP A 46 -7.65 17.64 3.12
C ASP A 46 -6.83 18.88 2.77
N PHE A 47 -5.50 18.77 2.78
CA PHE A 47 -4.60 19.85 2.37
C PHE A 47 -4.85 20.25 0.91
N LEU A 48 -4.91 19.30 -0.02
CA LEU A 48 -5.16 19.58 -1.44
C LEU A 48 -6.56 20.18 -1.66
N GLY A 49 -7.56 19.70 -0.93
CA GLY A 49 -8.91 20.26 -0.94
C GLY A 49 -8.94 21.73 -0.50
N GLY A 50 -8.25 22.05 0.61
CA GLY A 50 -8.12 23.43 1.10
C GLY A 50 -7.27 24.32 0.19
N TRP A 51 -6.19 23.78 -0.40
CA TRP A 51 -5.32 24.50 -1.33
C TRP A 51 -6.08 24.98 -2.57
N GLY A 52 -6.96 24.15 -3.14
CA GLY A 52 -7.83 24.52 -4.26
C GLY A 52 -8.80 25.67 -3.95
N THR A 53 -9.25 25.78 -2.69
CA THR A 53 -10.12 26.89 -2.25
C THR A 53 -9.39 28.20 -1.97
N ALA A 54 -8.13 28.13 -1.50
CA ALA A 54 -7.34 29.32 -1.17
C ALA A 54 -6.70 29.99 -2.41
N GLY A 55 -6.41 29.24 -3.47
CA GLY A 55 -5.81 29.77 -4.71
C GLY A 55 -6.81 30.35 -5.72
N GLY A 56 -8.11 30.26 -5.47
CA GLY A 56 -9.18 30.66 -6.41
C GLY A 56 -9.66 32.11 -6.31
N THR A 57 -9.20 32.88 -5.33
CA THR A 57 -9.54 34.31 -5.16
C THR A 57 -8.35 35.20 -5.45
N SER A 58 -7.95 35.24 -6.72
CA SER A 58 -7.33 36.42 -7.31
C SER A 58 -8.21 36.81 -8.50
N ALA A 59 -9.23 37.62 -8.22
CA ALA A 59 -10.00 38.39 -9.19
C ALA A 59 -9.71 39.87 -8.96
#